data_AF-A0A067FYJ9-F1
#
_entry.id   AF-A0A067FYJ9-F1
#
_cell.length_a   1.000
_cell.length_b   1.000
_cell.length_c   1.000
_cell.angle_alpha   90.00
_cell.angle_beta   90.00
_cell.angle_gamma   90.00
#
_symmetry.space_group_name_H-M   'P 1'
#
loop_
_entity.id
_entity.type
_entity.pdbx_description
1 polymer ?
#
loop_
_entity_poly.entity_id
_entity_poly.type
_entity_poly.pdbx_seq_one_letter_code
_entity_poly.pdbx_strand_id
1 'polypeptide(L)'
;MFYLSKIEHTLRLPPHLLRLPLNEAIKLELENVFLDKVIANLGLCISIYDIKEIEGGFVYPGEGASTHTVKFRLVVFRPFVGEIIAAKLKESDANGLRLSLGFFEDIYVPSHLLPSPSRSEPDPYGRLL
;
A
#
# COMPACT_ATOMS: atom_id res chain seq x y z
N MET A 1 -0.28 8.81 9.91
CA MET A 1 -0.10 8.58 8.47
C MET A 1 0.31 7.13 8.19
N PHE A 2 1.47 6.69 8.67
CA PHE A 2 1.92 5.29 8.54
C PHE A 2 1.83 4.53 9.86
N TYR A 3 1.50 3.24 9.80
CA TYR A 3 1.37 2.36 10.96
C TYR A 3 2.05 1.02 10.67
N LEU A 4 2.57 0.39 11.73
CA LEU A 4 3.04 -0.98 11.66
C LEU A 4 1.90 -1.95 11.95
N SER A 5 1.61 -2.81 10.99
CA SER A 5 0.58 -3.84 11.13
C SER A 5 1.23 -5.21 11.17
N LYS A 6 0.91 -6.01 12.20
CA LYS A 6 1.34 -7.41 12.30
C LYS A 6 0.39 -8.29 11.49
N ILE A 7 0.94 -9.10 10.60
CA ILE A 7 0.18 -10.03 9.76
C ILE A 7 0.80 -11.42 9.87
N GLU A 8 -0.06 -12.42 9.91
CA GLU A 8 0.30 -13.83 9.71
C GLU A 8 -0.18 -14.26 8.32
N HIS A 9 0.73 -14.81 7.53
CA HIS A 9 0.41 -15.26 6.17
C HIS A 9 1.11 -16.57 5.86
N THR A 10 0.37 -17.50 5.26
CA THR A 10 0.92 -18.76 4.75
C THR A 10 1.17 -18.61 3.26
N LEU A 11 2.43 -18.78 2.87
CA LEU A 11 2.88 -18.67 1.48
C LEU A 11 3.57 -19.95 1.03
N ARG A 12 3.49 -20.20 -0.27
CA ARG A 12 4.26 -21.26 -0.93
C ARG A 12 5.48 -20.64 -1.56
N LEU A 13 6.66 -21.16 -1.23
CA LEU A 13 7.93 -20.71 -1.74
C LEU A 13 8.31 -21.55 -2.97
N PRO A 14 8.36 -20.95 -4.17
CA PRO A 14 8.70 -21.66 -5.39
C PRO A 14 10.10 -22.29 -5.34
N PRO A 15 10.32 -23.47 -5.97
CA PRO A 15 11.61 -24.17 -5.92
C PRO A 15 12.80 -23.34 -6.42
N HIS A 16 12.58 -22.44 -7.38
CA HIS A 16 13.62 -21.60 -7.96
C HIS A 16 14.13 -20.53 -6.98
N LEU A 17 13.37 -20.19 -5.93
CA LEU A 17 13.77 -19.26 -4.88
C LEU A 17 14.51 -19.96 -3.72
N LEU A 18 14.49 -21.29 -3.65
CA LEU A 18 15.21 -22.07 -2.62
C LEU A 18 16.73 -21.91 -2.68
N ARG A 19 17.27 -21.36 -3.78
CA ARG A 19 18.69 -21.02 -3.89
C ARG A 19 19.09 -19.79 -3.07
N LEU A 20 18.12 -18.97 -2.65
CA LEU A 20 18.34 -17.77 -1.87
C LEU A 20 18.27 -18.09 -0.37
N PRO A 21 18.87 -17.27 0.50
CA PRO A 21 18.63 -17.35 1.93
C PRO A 21 17.13 -17.27 2.23
N LEU A 22 16.63 -18.13 3.12
CA LEU A 22 15.19 -18.29 3.39
C LEU A 22 14.48 -16.96 3.68
N ASN A 23 15.11 -16.09 4.48
CA ASN A 23 14.58 -14.76 4.80
C ASN A 23 14.42 -13.87 3.57
N GLU A 24 15.38 -13.90 2.64
CA GLU A 24 15.32 -13.12 1.41
C GLU A 24 14.26 -13.67 0.46
N ALA A 25 14.20 -15.00 0.33
CA ALA A 25 13.23 -15.70 -0.51
C ALA A 25 11.79 -15.41 -0.06
N ILE A 26 11.53 -15.50 1.26
CA ILE A 26 10.24 -15.18 1.86
C ILE A 26 9.91 -13.70 1.71
N LYS A 27 10.88 -12.81 1.96
CA LYS A 27 10.66 -11.37 1.83
C LYS A 27 10.24 -11.00 0.42
N LEU A 28 10.89 -11.58 -0.60
CA LEU A 28 10.55 -11.34 -2.00
C LEU A 28 9.11 -11.77 -2.33
N GLU A 29 8.70 -12.95 -1.87
CA GLU A 29 7.31 -13.41 -2.05
C GLU A 29 6.30 -12.54 -1.30
N LEU A 30 6.60 -12.16 -0.06
CA LEU A 30 5.76 -11.23 0.69
C LEU A 30 5.65 -9.87 -0.02
N GLU A 31 6.73 -9.37 -0.60
CA GLU A 31 6.73 -8.11 -1.36
C GLU A 31 5.80 -8.22 -2.59
N ASN A 32 5.92 -9.31 -3.36
CA ASN A 32 5.03 -9.56 -4.52
C ASN A 32 3.55 -9.70 -4.12
N VAL A 33 3.29 -10.28 -2.94
CA VAL A 33 1.93 -10.51 -2.46
C VAL A 33 1.32 -9.25 -1.85
N PHE A 34 2.08 -8.40 -1.16
CA PHE A 34 1.53 -7.33 -0.34
C PHE A 34 1.81 -5.91 -0.84
N LEU A 35 2.91 -5.63 -1.53
CA LEU A 35 3.23 -4.25 -1.95
C LEU A 35 2.16 -3.68 -2.89
N ASP A 36 1.90 -2.37 -2.75
CA ASP A 36 0.94 -1.60 -3.54
C ASP A 36 -0.50 -2.13 -3.52
N LYS A 37 -0.84 -2.98 -2.55
CA LYS A 37 -2.21 -3.48 -2.35
C LYS A 37 -2.88 -2.83 -1.17
N VAL A 38 -4.17 -2.52 -1.35
CA VAL A 38 -5.05 -2.01 -0.31
C VAL A 38 -5.74 -3.19 0.37
N ILE A 39 -5.48 -3.38 1.67
CA ILE A 39 -6.16 -4.39 2.48
C ILE A 39 -7.32 -3.72 3.20
N ALA A 40 -8.52 -4.31 3.08
CA ALA A 40 -9.72 -3.84 3.74
C ALA A 40 -9.50 -3.74 5.26
N ASN A 41 -9.94 -2.63 5.86
CA ASN A 41 -9.77 -2.30 7.28
C ASN A 41 -8.31 -2.12 7.76
N LEU A 42 -7.31 -2.19 6.87
CA LEU A 42 -5.90 -1.99 7.19
C LEU A 42 -5.35 -0.72 6.53
N GLY A 43 -5.43 -0.60 5.20
CA GLY A 43 -4.86 0.50 4.42
C GLY A 43 -3.99 0.04 3.24
N LEU A 44 -3.25 0.97 2.65
CA LEU A 44 -2.33 0.70 1.53
C LEU A 44 -0.99 0.18 2.06
N CYS A 45 -0.54 -0.98 1.57
CA CYS A 45 0.73 -1.58 1.97
C CYS A 45 1.90 -0.95 1.22
N ILE A 46 2.88 -0.43 1.96
CA ILE A 46 4.01 0.33 1.40
C ILE A 46 5.29 -0.51 1.37
N SER A 47 5.59 -1.23 2.44
CA SER A 47 6.80 -2.05 2.53
C SER A 47 6.70 -3.12 3.62
N ILE A 48 7.49 -4.18 3.47
CA ILE A 48 7.76 -5.12 4.57
C ILE A 48 8.74 -4.45 5.53
N TYR A 49 8.36 -4.32 6.81
CA TYR A 49 9.22 -3.75 7.84
C TYR A 49 10.23 -4.78 8.35
N ASP A 50 9.74 -5.88 8.91
CA ASP A 50 10.56 -7.01 9.32
C ASP A 50 9.75 -8.32 9.39
N ILE A 51 10.46 -9.44 9.32
CA ILE A 51 9.92 -10.77 9.56
C ILE A 51 10.22 -11.14 11.01
N LYS A 52 9.20 -11.57 11.76
CA LYS A 52 9.32 -11.93 13.17
C LYS A 52 9.55 -13.42 13.37
N GLU A 53 8.73 -14.22 12.73
CA GLU A 53 8.74 -15.67 12.89
C GLU A 53 8.47 -16.32 11.54
N ILE A 54 9.21 -17.40 11.26
CA ILE A 54 9.02 -18.26 10.10
C ILE A 54 8.84 -19.66 10.65
N GLU A 55 7.67 -20.24 10.38
CA GLU A 55 7.31 -21.60 10.77
C GLU A 55 7.05 -22.45 9.50
N GLY A 56 7.12 -23.77 9.64
CA GLY A 56 6.85 -24.71 8.55
C GLY A 56 8.08 -25.12 7.75
N GLY A 57 7.94 -25.16 6.42
CA GLY A 57 8.89 -25.80 5.51
C GLY A 57 8.47 -27.20 5.05
N PHE A 58 7.17 -27.50 5.10
CA PHE A 58 6.63 -28.76 4.61
C PHE A 58 6.34 -28.68 3.12
N VAL A 59 6.60 -29.78 2.42
CA VAL A 59 6.32 -29.95 1.00
C VAL A 59 5.19 -30.98 0.90
N TYR A 60 4.07 -30.59 0.29
CA TYR A 60 2.96 -31.52 0.10
C TYR A 60 3.29 -32.57 -0.97
N PRO A 61 2.88 -33.84 -0.81
CA PRO A 61 3.09 -34.85 -1.85
C PRO A 61 2.49 -34.39 -3.19
N GLY A 62 3.31 -34.34 -4.23
CA GLY A 62 2.91 -33.88 -5.56
C GLY A 62 3.08 -32.38 -5.80
N GLU A 63 3.35 -31.58 -4.76
CA GLU A 63 3.77 -30.18 -4.91
C GLU A 63 5.30 -30.10 -4.73
N GLY A 64 6.00 -29.38 -5.61
CA GLY A 64 7.44 -29.18 -5.48
C GLY A 64 7.85 -28.04 -4.54
N ALA A 65 6.89 -27.21 -4.10
CA ALA A 65 7.13 -25.98 -3.36
C ALA A 65 7.02 -26.19 -1.84
N SER A 66 7.89 -25.52 -1.07
CA SER A 66 7.80 -25.54 0.39
C SER A 66 6.78 -24.52 0.89
N THR A 67 5.90 -24.93 1.79
CA THR A 67 4.92 -24.03 2.41
C THR A 67 5.44 -23.53 3.76
N HIS A 68 5.37 -22.22 3.96
CA HIS A 68 5.81 -21.53 5.17
C HIS A 68 4.69 -20.65 5.72
N THR A 69 4.54 -20.64 7.03
CA THR A 69 3.69 -19.68 7.74
C THR A 69 4.59 -18.62 8.36
N VAL A 70 4.34 -17.36 8.04
CA VAL A 70 5.23 -16.26 8.37
C VAL A 70 4.46 -15.19 9.12
N LYS A 71 5.00 -14.76 10.27
CA LYS A 71 4.52 -13.60 11.01
C LYS A 71 5.47 -12.44 10.77
N PHE A 72 4.96 -11.33 10.25
CA PHE A 72 5.76 -10.18 9.84
C PHE A 72 5.04 -8.86 10.13
N ARG A 73 5.76 -7.76 10.02
CA ARG A 73 5.21 -6.41 10.14
C ARG A 73 5.25 -5.69 8.80
N LEU A 74 4.15 -5.05 8.45
CA LEU A 74 4.01 -4.17 7.28
C LEU A 74 4.00 -2.72 7.70
N VAL A 75 4.65 -1.88 6.91
CA VAL A 75 4.39 -0.43 6.90
C VAL A 75 3.16 -0.19 6.04
N VAL A 76 2.10 0.33 6.66
CA VAL A 76 0.81 0.57 6.01
C VAL A 76 0.50 2.06 6.06
N PHE A 77 0.14 2.64 4.93
CA PHE A 77 -0.42 3.98 4.82
C PHE A 77 -1.93 3.94 5.14
N ARG A 78 -2.30 4.56 6.25
CA ARG A 78 -3.68 4.65 6.75
C ARG A 78 -3.85 5.96 7.51
N PRO A 79 -4.07 7.10 6.84
CA PRO A 79 -4.24 8.37 7.54
C PRO A 79 -5.45 8.32 8.51
N PHE A 80 -5.39 9.09 9.59
CA PHE A 80 -6.48 9.16 10.57
C PHE A 80 -7.34 10.42 10.39
N VAL A 81 -8.56 10.40 10.92
CA VAL A 81 -9.49 11.54 10.81
C VAL A 81 -8.93 12.74 11.57
N GLY A 82 -8.79 13.87 10.89
CA GLY A 82 -8.20 15.10 11.45
C GLY A 82 -6.68 15.21 11.28
N GLU A 83 -6.03 14.24 10.62
CA GLU A 83 -4.61 14.33 10.30
C GLU A 83 -4.33 15.42 9.25
N ILE A 84 -3.30 16.24 9.47
CA ILE A 84 -2.84 17.25 8.52
C ILE A 84 -1.73 16.65 7.66
N ILE A 85 -1.92 16.64 6.34
CA ILE A 85 -0.98 16.06 5.37
C ILE A 85 -0.70 17.07 4.26
N ALA A 86 0.57 17.24 3.88
CA ALA A 86 0.96 18.03 2.73
C ALA A 86 0.87 17.18 1.45
N ALA A 87 0.16 17.67 0.45
CA ALA A 87 -0.03 17.00 -0.84
C ALA A 87 0.15 17.99 -2.01
N LYS A 88 0.43 17.46 -3.20
CA LYS A 88 0.49 18.25 -4.43
C LYS A 88 -0.87 18.24 -5.11
N LEU A 89 -1.29 19.38 -5.66
CA LEU A 89 -2.47 19.45 -6.52
C LEU A 89 -2.19 18.64 -7.79
N LYS A 90 -3.09 17.70 -8.11
CA LYS A 90 -3.02 16.89 -9.33
C LYS A 90 -3.98 17.43 -10.38
N GLU A 91 -5.27 17.48 -10.03
CA GLU A 91 -6.35 17.94 -10.91
C GLU A 91 -7.29 18.85 -10.11
N SER A 92 -7.92 19.81 -10.79
CA SER A 92 -8.93 20.71 -10.22
C SER A 92 -10.14 20.74 -11.15
N ASP A 93 -11.31 20.44 -10.60
CA ASP A 93 -12.57 20.47 -11.36
C ASP A 93 -13.64 21.29 -10.63
N ALA A 94 -14.84 21.36 -11.20
CA ALA A 94 -15.97 22.05 -10.58
C ALA A 94 -16.48 21.37 -9.30
N ASN A 95 -16.17 20.08 -9.11
CA ASN A 95 -16.62 19.30 -7.97
C ASN A 95 -15.67 19.44 -6.78
N GLY A 96 -14.39 19.72 -7.01
CA GLY A 96 -13.36 19.79 -5.98
C GLY A 96 -11.92 19.72 -6.50
N LEU A 97 -11.02 19.31 -5.61
CA LEU A 97 -9.59 19.19 -5.87
C LEU A 97 -9.14 17.75 -5.67
N ARG A 98 -8.39 17.21 -6.63
CA ARG A 98 -7.69 15.93 -6.49
C ARG A 98 -6.24 16.17 -6.14
N LEU A 99 -5.79 15.54 -5.07
CA LEU A 99 -4.44 15.69 -4.52
C LEU A 99 -3.64 14.41 -4.65
N SER A 100 -2.31 14.54 -4.76
CA SER A 100 -1.37 13.42 -4.84
C SER A 100 -0.25 13.55 -3.81
N LEU A 101 0.08 12.44 -3.16
CA LEU A 101 1.26 12.27 -2.31
C LEU A 101 2.46 11.65 -3.06
N GLY A 102 2.31 11.42 -4.38
CA GLY A 102 3.28 10.71 -5.20
C GLY A 102 2.99 9.20 -5.28
N PHE A 103 2.91 8.51 -4.14
CA PHE A 103 2.58 7.07 -4.09
C PHE A 103 1.08 6.79 -3.94
N PHE A 104 0.27 7.82 -3.63
CA PHE A 104 -1.17 7.71 -3.46
C PHE A 104 -1.86 8.96 -4.01
N GLU A 105 -2.87 8.76 -4.85
CA GLU A 105 -3.51 9.84 -5.63
C GLU A 105 -5.03 9.93 -5.44
N ASP A 106 -5.60 9.04 -4.62
CA ASP A 106 -7.03 9.00 -4.35
C ASP A 106 -7.38 9.84 -3.13
N ILE A 107 -6.94 11.11 -3.15
CA ILE A 107 -7.23 12.11 -2.12
C ILE A 107 -8.07 13.20 -2.76
N TYR A 108 -9.27 13.39 -2.23
CA TYR A 108 -10.25 14.30 -2.79
C TYR A 108 -10.75 15.31 -1.76
N VAL A 109 -10.74 16.58 -2.13
CA VAL A 109 -11.29 17.69 -1.34
C VAL A 109 -12.52 18.23 -2.09
N PRO A 110 -13.74 17.96 -1.60
CA PRO A 110 -14.96 18.50 -2.20
C PRO A 110 -15.01 20.03 -2.17
N SER A 111 -15.62 20.64 -3.18
CA SER A 111 -15.75 22.10 -3.31
C SER A 111 -16.42 22.78 -2.12
N HIS A 112 -17.41 22.14 -1.49
CA HIS A 112 -18.12 22.66 -0.33
C HIS A 112 -17.29 22.67 0.97
N LEU A 113 -16.13 22.00 0.99
CA LEU A 113 -15.19 22.01 2.12
C LEU A 113 -14.02 22.97 1.90
N LEU A 114 -13.99 23.69 0.77
CA LEU A 114 -12.96 24.68 0.49
C LEU A 114 -13.16 25.96 1.34
N PRO A 115 -12.06 26.66 1.67
CA PRO A 115 -12.14 27.90 2.43
C PRO A 115 -12.90 28.99 1.66
N SER A 116 -13.77 29.72 2.36
CA SER A 116 -14.44 30.89 1.79
C SER A 116 -13.50 32.11 1.81
N PRO A 117 -13.39 32.89 0.71
CA PRO A 117 -14.06 32.72 -0.58
C PRO A 117 -13.27 31.83 -1.57
N SER A 118 -13.94 30.83 -2.15
CA SER A 118 -13.42 30.01 -3.25
C SER A 118 -14.45 29.88 -4.38
N ARG A 119 -14.05 30.02 -5.64
CA ARG A 119 -14.89 29.77 -6.82
C ARG A 119 -14.15 28.92 -7.85
N SER A 120 -14.85 28.02 -8.52
CA SER A 120 -14.33 27.32 -9.70
C SER A 120 -14.39 28.25 -10.91
N GLU A 121 -13.30 28.36 -11.66
CA GLU A 121 -13.28 29.03 -12.95
C GLU A 121 -12.80 28.06 -14.03
N PRO A 122 -13.45 28.03 -15.21
CA PRO A 122 -12.93 27.29 -16.34
C PRO A 122 -11.62 27.92 -16.81
N ASP A 123 -10.63 27.09 -17.16
CA ASP A 123 -9.38 27.61 -17.73
C ASP A 123 -9.68 28.27 -19.09
N PRO A 124 -9.40 29.58 -19.25
CA PRO A 124 -9.64 30.29 -20.51
C PRO A 124 -8.84 29.74 -21.70
N TYR A 125 -7.81 28.92 -21.46
CA TYR A 125 -6.96 28.35 -22.52
C TYR A 125 -7.18 26.85 -22.78
N GLY A 126 -8.12 26.21 -22.07
CA GLY A 126 -8.43 24.79 -22.24
C GLY A 126 -7.25 23.84 -21.95
N ARG A 127 -6.28 24.27 -21.13
CA ARG A 127 -5.18 23.42 -20.67
C ARG A 127 -5.73 22.55 -19.55
N LEU A 128 -5.80 21.24 -19.80
CA LEU A 128 -6.02 20.25 -18.76
C LEU A 128 -4.79 20.29 -17.85
N LEU A 129 -4.96 20.81 -16.62
CA LEU A 129 -4.01 20.62 -15.52
C LEU A 129 -4.30 19.29 -14.85
#